data_AF-A0A524G9I0-F1
#
_entry.id   AF-A0A524G9I0-F1
#
_cell.length_a   1.000
_cell.length_b   1.000
_cell.length_c   1.000
_cell.angle_alpha   90.00
_cell.angle_beta   90.00
_cell.angle_gamma   90.00
#
_symmetry.space_group_name_H-M   'P 1'
#
loop_
_entity.id
_entity.type
_entity.pdbx_description
1 polymer ?
#
loop_
_entity_poly.entity_id
_entity_poly.type
_entity_poly.pdbx_seq_one_letter_code
_entity_poly.pdbx_strand_id
1 'polypeptide(L)'
;MQLIGLLQLLGWMSLFVGIIILCLVFARDMSTSDSGGYETKTENKGVVLLGPIPIVWGYGKKGWIVAGVIGITIFIIMLLVTN
;
A
#
# COMPACT_ATOMS: atom_id res chain seq x y z
N MET A 1 25.96 18.80 -11.84
CA MET A 1 25.03 19.54 -10.95
C MET A 1 23.61 19.59 -11.51
N GLN A 2 23.37 20.14 -12.71
CA GLN A 2 22.00 20.23 -13.28
C GLN A 2 21.34 18.88 -13.61
N LEU A 3 22.10 17.90 -14.12
CA LEU A 3 21.57 16.57 -14.47
C LEU A 3 21.03 15.80 -13.25
N ILE A 4 21.69 15.96 -12.09
CA ILE A 4 21.31 15.32 -10.83
C ILE A 4 19.98 15.87 -10.31
N GLY A 5 19.80 17.20 -10.36
CA GLY A 5 18.51 17.80 -9.99
C GLY A 5 17.36 17.36 -10.90
N LEU A 6 17.65 17.17 -12.20
CA LEU A 6 16.66 16.73 -13.18
C LEU A 6 16.27 15.25 -12.97
N LEU A 7 17.25 14.37 -12.70
CA LEU A 7 16.98 12.97 -12.32
C LEU A 7 16.18 12.87 -11.02
N GLN A 8 16.51 13.69 -10.02
CA GLN A 8 15.80 13.70 -8.75
C GLN A 8 14.33 14.15 -8.92
N LEU A 9 14.09 15.21 -9.68
CA LEU A 9 12.74 15.66 -10.03
C LEU A 9 11.94 14.56 -10.74
N LEU A 10 12.58 13.85 -11.68
CA LEU A 10 11.97 12.74 -12.41
C LEU A 10 11.59 11.59 -11.47
N GLY A 11 12.46 11.29 -10.49
CA GLY A 11 12.20 10.29 -9.45
C GLY A 11 10.99 10.65 -8.58
N TRP A 12 10.89 11.90 -8.13
CA TRP A 12 9.73 12.38 -7.38
C TRP A 12 8.44 12.29 -8.19
N MET A 13 8.47 12.69 -9.47
CA MET A 13 7.31 12.57 -10.36
C MET A 13 6.87 11.12 -10.51
N SER A 14 7.82 10.20 -10.74
CA SER A 14 7.53 8.77 -10.84
C SER A 14 6.93 8.20 -9.54
N LEU A 15 7.42 8.64 -8.38
CA LEU A 15 6.92 8.22 -7.08
C LEU A 15 5.49 8.70 -6.84
N PHE A 16 5.19 9.96 -7.14
CA PHE A 16 3.82 10.49 -7.04
C PHE A 16 2.85 9.71 -7.93
N VAL A 17 3.25 9.42 -9.17
CA VAL A 17 2.45 8.60 -10.09
C VAL A 17 2.22 7.20 -9.51
N GLY A 18 3.25 6.56 -8.96
CA GLY A 18 3.13 5.24 -8.32
C GLY A 18 2.16 5.23 -7.15
N ILE A 19 2.21 6.25 -6.28
CA ILE A 19 1.27 6.39 -5.16
C ILE A 19 -0.16 6.58 -5.66
N ILE A 20 -0.38 7.40 -6.68
CA ILE A 20 -1.71 7.63 -7.25
C ILE A 20 -2.28 6.34 -7.84
N ILE A 21 -1.47 5.57 -8.57
CA ILE A 21 -1.89 4.27 -9.13
C ILE A 21 -2.24 3.29 -8.01
N LEU A 22 -1.41 3.19 -6.96
CA LEU A 22 -1.71 2.38 -5.79
C LEU A 22 -3.04 2.79 -5.15
N CYS A 23 -3.24 4.09 -4.90
CA CYS A 23 -4.51 4.60 -4.36
C CYS A 23 -5.70 4.25 -5.27
N LEU A 24 -5.57 4.34 -6.59
CA LEU A 24 -6.64 3.99 -7.52
C LEU A 24 -6.94 2.48 -7.53
N VAL A 25 -5.92 1.63 -7.47
CA VAL A 25 -6.11 0.17 -7.39
C VAL A 25 -6.83 -0.19 -6.09
N PHE A 26 -6.37 0.34 -4.96
CA PHE A 26 -7.04 0.14 -3.67
C PHE A 26 -8.47 0.69 -3.66
N ALA A 27 -8.70 1.85 -4.28
CA ALA A 27 -10.04 2.44 -4.38
C ALA A 27 -10.99 1.59 -5.24
N ARG A 28 -10.49 1.00 -6.33
CA ARG A 28 -11.29 0.11 -7.20
C ARG A 28 -11.60 -1.23 -6.51
N ASP A 29 -10.65 -1.82 -5.79
CA ASP A 29 -10.91 -3.02 -4.98
C ASP A 29 -11.90 -2.74 -3.84
N MET A 30 -11.82 -1.56 -3.20
CA MET A 30 -12.80 -1.12 -2.20
C MET A 30 -14.20 -0.89 -2.78
N SER A 31 -14.31 -0.42 -4.03
CA SER A 31 -15.59 -0.15 -4.71
C SER A 31 -16.34 -1.41 -5.13
N THR A 32 -15.67 -2.57 -5.19
CA THR A 32 -16.29 -3.83 -5.62
C THR A 32 -16.74 -4.69 -4.43
N SER A 33 -16.39 -4.30 -3.21
CA SER A 33 -16.85 -4.95 -1.96
C SER A 33 -18.05 -4.21 -1.37
N ASP A 34 -19.11 -4.07 -2.16
CA ASP A 34 -20.45 -3.76 -1.67
C ASP A 34 -21.32 -5.00 -1.88
N SER A 35 -21.10 -6.02 -1.05
CA SER A 35 -22.08 -7.07 -0.73
C SER A 35 -21.47 -8.08 0.24
N GLY A 36 -22.09 -8.19 1.42
CA GLY A 36 -21.87 -9.33 2.31
C GLY A 36 -21.30 -8.92 3.65
N GLY A 37 -22.19 -8.43 4.52
CA GLY A 37 -22.02 -8.62 5.95
C GLY A 37 -21.89 -10.11 6.22
N TYR A 38 -20.65 -10.58 6.37
CA TYR A 38 -20.38 -11.87 6.97
C TYR A 38 -19.39 -11.60 8.08
N GLU A 39 -19.93 -11.52 9.30
CA GLU A 39 -19.25 -11.90 10.52
C GLU A 39 -18.81 -13.37 10.40
N THR A 40 -17.86 -13.64 9.52
CA THR A 40 -17.22 -14.95 9.47
C THR A 40 -16.26 -14.98 10.66
N LYS A 41 -16.69 -15.67 11.72
CA LYS A 41 -15.82 -16.34 12.68
C LYS A 41 -14.89 -17.30 11.91
N THR A 42 -13.95 -16.76 11.14
CA THR A 42 -12.87 -17.54 10.55
C THR A 42 -11.67 -17.35 11.45
N GLU A 43 -11.33 -18.41 12.16
CA GLU A 43 -10.29 -18.49 13.19
C GLU A 43 -8.86 -18.27 12.65
N ASN A 44 -8.69 -18.00 11.35
CA ASN A 44 -7.38 -17.85 10.72
C ASN A 44 -7.28 -16.52 9.94
N LYS A 45 -7.14 -15.40 10.68
CA LYS A 45 -6.82 -14.08 10.10
C LYS A 45 -5.31 -13.90 10.10
N GLY A 46 -4.75 -13.39 8.99
CA GLY A 46 -3.31 -13.27 8.84
C GLY A 46 -2.90 -12.07 8.00
N VAL A 47 -1.74 -11.51 8.36
CA VAL A 47 -1.01 -10.54 7.55
C VAL A 47 0.36 -11.15 7.28
N VAL A 48 0.70 -11.36 6.00
CA VAL A 48 2.03 -11.79 5.59
C VAL A 48 2.70 -10.65 4.86
N LEU A 49 3.90 -10.29 5.31
CA LEU A 49 4.74 -9.30 4.64
C LEU A 49 5.63 -10.01 3.62
N LEU A 50 5.34 -9.85 2.33
CA LEU A 50 6.24 -10.26 1.25
C LEU A 50 7.11 -9.07 0.87
N GLY A 51 8.24 -8.94 1.56
CA GLY A 51 9.06 -7.73 1.49
C GLY A 51 8.27 -6.51 2.00
N PRO A 52 8.27 -5.36 1.30
CA PRO A 52 7.52 -4.17 1.73
C PRO A 52 6.02 -4.26 1.43
N ILE A 53 5.55 -5.32 0.76
CA ILE A 53 4.14 -5.47 0.35
C ILE A 53 3.39 -6.33 1.36
N PRO A 54 2.44 -5.77 2.12
CA PRO A 54 1.61 -6.53 3.04
C PRO A 54 0.45 -7.22 2.29
N ILE A 55 0.31 -8.54 2.49
CA ILE A 55 -0.82 -9.35 2.02
C ILE A 55 -1.70 -9.67 3.21
N VAL A 56 -2.96 -9.24 3.14
CA VAL A 56 -3.92 -9.31 4.25
C VAL A 56 -5.10 -10.17 3.84
N TRP A 57 -5.43 -11.17 4.64
CA TRP A 57 -6.62 -12.00 4.41
C TRP A 57 -7.40 -12.22 5.71
N GLY A 58 -8.70 -12.51 5.57
CA GLY A 58 -9.59 -12.76 6.72
C GLY A 58 -9.90 -11.53 7.57
N TYR A 59 -9.27 -10.38 7.30
CA TYR A 59 -9.65 -9.10 7.89
C TYR A 59 -10.60 -8.33 6.96
N GLY A 60 -11.66 -7.79 7.54
CA GLY A 60 -12.53 -6.85 6.82
C GLY A 60 -11.82 -5.52 6.53
N LYS A 61 -12.60 -4.54 6.03
CA LYS A 61 -12.14 -3.21 5.60
C LYS A 61 -11.08 -2.55 6.50
N LYS A 62 -11.19 -2.71 7.83
CA LYS A 62 -10.24 -2.16 8.80
C LYS A 62 -8.84 -2.77 8.73
N GLY A 63 -8.70 -4.08 8.51
CA GLY A 63 -7.38 -4.72 8.47
C GLY A 63 -6.61 -4.42 7.19
N TRP A 64 -7.31 -4.25 6.07
CA TRP A 64 -6.71 -3.78 4.81
C TRP A 64 -6.17 -2.36 4.93
N ILE A 65 -6.90 -1.45 5.60
CA ILE A 65 -6.41 -0.09 5.87
C ILE A 65 -5.16 -0.12 6.75
N VAL A 66 -5.18 -0.89 7.84
CA VAL A 66 -4.04 -0.99 8.76
C VAL A 66 -2.80 -1.53 8.04
N ALA A 67 -2.95 -2.58 7.24
CA ALA A 67 -1.84 -3.11 6.47
C ALA A 67 -1.33 -2.13 5.41
N GLY A 68 -2.21 -1.43 4.71
CA GLY A 68 -1.82 -0.38 3.76
C GLY A 68 -0.99 0.71 4.44
N VAL A 69 -1.40 1.17 5.62
CA VAL A 69 -0.63 2.14 6.42
C VAL A 69 0.75 1.58 6.80
N ILE A 70 0.82 0.32 7.23
CA ILE A 70 2.09 -0.35 7.57
C ILE A 70 3.00 -0.46 6.35
N GLY A 71 2.48 -0.88 5.20
CA GLY A 71 3.25 -1.00 3.96
C GLY A 71 3.80 0.34 3.48
N ILE A 72 2.98 1.39 3.49
CA ILE A 72 3.41 2.76 3.17
C ILE A 72 4.47 3.24 4.14
N THR A 73 4.30 2.98 5.44
CA THR A 73 5.27 3.37 6.47
C THR A 73 6.62 2.69 6.25
N ILE A 74 6.63 1.37 6.02
CA ILE A 74 7.84 0.61 5.72
C ILE A 74 8.52 1.14 4.45
N PHE A 75 7.74 1.43 3.40
CA PHE A 75 8.26 1.97 2.15
C PHE A 75 8.93 3.34 2.35
N ILE A 76 8.30 4.25 3.10
CA ILE A 76 8.87 5.57 3.42
C ILE A 76 10.18 5.43 4.21
N ILE A 77 10.21 4.55 5.22
CA ILE A 77 11.42 4.27 6.00
C ILE A 77 12.52 3.74 5.09
N MET A 78 12.20 2.80 4.20
CA MET A 78 13.18 2.23 3.28
C MET A 78 13.74 3.29 2.33
N LEU A 79 12.90 4.22 1.87
CA LEU A 79 13.32 5.35 1.04
C LEU A 79 14.26 6.28 1.80
N LEU A 80 13.92 6.67 3.03
CA LEU A 80 14.76 7.52 3.89
C LEU A 80 16.11 6.90 4.26
N VAL A 81 16.18 5.57 4.38
CA VAL A 81 17.44 4.87 4.69
C VAL A 81 18.32 4.73 3.45
N THR A 82 17.71 4.61 2.26
CA THR A 82 18.42 4.34 1.01
C THR A 82 18.88 5.61 0.28
N ASN A 83 18.37 6.79 0.68
CA ASN A 83 18.63 8.10 0.07
C ASN A 83 19.33 9.01 1.08
#